data_AF-A0A3S4B0Q2-F1
#
_entry.id   AF-A0A3S4B0Q2-F1
#
_cell.length_a   1.000
_cell.length_b   1.000
_cell.length_c   1.000
_cell.angle_alpha   90.00
_cell.angle_beta   90.00
_cell.angle_gamma   90.00
#
_symmetry.space_group_name_H-M   'P 1'
#
loop_
_entity.id
_entity.type
_entity.pdbx_description
1 polymer ?
#
loop_
_entity_poly.entity_id
_entity_poly.type
_entity_poly.pdbx_seq_one_letter_code
_entity_poly.pdbx_strand_id
1 'polypeptide(L)'
;MPFLRERSGRWSPPKIVAFALVSLPALWLAWLAVTGGLGARPLNEAIHQAGSWAVRLLVASLAVTPARRLFGAPKLILARRIVGVAAFAYAALHLGLYVADQKLDLVKVASEIAQRIYLTIGFVALLGLTALAVTSTDGMVRRLGGPRWQALHRLAYPIAGLAVLHFLMQTKLDVSESIMVAGFLAWLLLYRLAYALAGDLGPWRLALLAAVAATATALGEAAWYGVTTGVDATLVLAANLDVAFGLRPAAWVLVVGLGVALAAALWGGVRTLRERRRGPARRRAPARA
;
A
#
# COMPACT_ATOMS: atom_id res chain seq x y z
N MET A 1 -0.93 20.17 -18.06
CA MET A 1 -0.37 19.10 -17.20
C MET A 1 -0.02 17.85 -18.01
N PRO A 2 1.20 17.78 -18.61
CA PRO A 2 1.61 16.64 -19.43
C PRO A 2 1.66 15.30 -18.67
N PHE A 3 1.84 15.30 -17.35
CA PHE A 3 1.94 14.07 -16.56
C PHE A 3 0.61 13.28 -16.49
N LEU A 4 -0.55 13.94 -16.58
CA LEU A 4 -1.89 13.32 -16.56
C LEU A 4 -2.33 12.76 -17.92
N ARG A 5 -1.53 12.99 -18.97
CA ARG A 5 -1.82 12.51 -20.32
C ARG A 5 -1.11 11.19 -20.61
N GLU A 6 -1.69 10.41 -21.51
CA GLU A 6 -1.04 9.25 -22.13
C GLU A 6 -0.04 9.73 -23.20
N ARG A 7 0.85 8.84 -23.68
CA ARG A 7 1.80 9.17 -24.76
C ARG A 7 1.11 9.61 -26.06
N SER A 8 -0.15 9.21 -26.25
CA SER A 8 -1.02 9.63 -27.35
C SER A 8 -1.56 11.06 -27.22
N GLY A 9 -1.22 11.78 -26.14
CA GLY A 9 -1.74 13.13 -25.86
C GLY A 9 -3.14 13.14 -25.24
N ARG A 10 -3.85 12.01 -25.18
CA ARG A 10 -5.16 11.88 -24.54
C ARG A 10 -5.06 11.92 -23.03
N TRP A 11 -6.12 12.38 -22.36
CA TRP A 11 -6.24 12.29 -20.90
C TRP A 11 -6.25 10.82 -20.43
N SER A 12 -5.58 10.54 -19.32
CA SER A 12 -5.50 9.20 -18.75
C SER A 12 -6.37 9.11 -17.49
N PRO A 13 -7.58 8.48 -17.56
CA PRO A 13 -8.44 8.35 -16.39
C PRO A 13 -7.75 7.72 -15.17
N PRO A 14 -6.94 6.63 -15.30
CA PRO A 14 -6.22 6.06 -14.15
C PRO A 14 -5.27 7.05 -13.47
N LYS A 15 -4.63 7.94 -14.23
CA LYS A 15 -3.72 8.94 -13.66
C LYS A 15 -4.48 10.06 -12.96
N ILE A 16 -5.56 10.53 -13.56
CA ILE A 16 -6.41 11.59 -13.00
C ILE A 16 -7.03 11.12 -11.69
N VAL A 17 -7.65 9.93 -11.71
CA VAL A 17 -8.27 9.34 -10.52
C VAL A 17 -7.21 9.09 -9.45
N ALA A 18 -6.05 8.51 -9.80
CA ALA A 18 -4.98 8.32 -8.83
C ALA A 18 -4.51 9.64 -8.22
N PHE A 19 -4.27 10.67 -9.04
CA PHE A 19 -3.83 11.98 -8.55
C PHE A 19 -4.88 12.62 -7.63
N ALA A 20 -6.15 12.61 -8.02
CA ALA A 20 -7.23 13.11 -7.18
C ALA A 20 -7.29 12.39 -5.84
N LEU A 21 -7.30 11.04 -5.84
CA LEU A 21 -7.40 10.23 -4.63
C LEU A 21 -6.20 10.43 -3.69
N VAL A 22 -4.98 10.52 -4.20
CA VAL A 22 -3.80 10.73 -3.33
C VAL A 22 -3.70 12.15 -2.79
N SER A 23 -4.38 13.13 -3.39
CA SER A 23 -4.47 14.50 -2.89
C SER A 23 -5.53 14.68 -1.81
N LEU A 24 -6.58 13.84 -1.77
CA LEU A 24 -7.67 13.98 -0.80
C LEU A 24 -7.20 14.02 0.66
N PRO A 25 -6.29 13.13 1.13
CA PRO A 25 -5.87 13.17 2.53
C PRO A 25 -5.12 14.44 2.93
N ALA A 26 -4.29 14.98 2.03
CA ALA A 26 -3.58 16.23 2.27
C ALA A 26 -4.55 17.42 2.33
N LEU A 27 -5.57 17.44 1.46
CA LEU A 27 -6.62 18.46 1.50
C LEU A 27 -7.46 18.35 2.78
N TRP A 28 -7.80 17.13 3.19
CA TRP A 28 -8.51 16.87 4.44
C TRP A 28 -7.69 17.30 5.67
N LEU A 29 -6.40 16.98 5.70
CA LEU A 29 -5.50 17.38 6.79
C LEU A 29 -5.33 18.91 6.85
N ALA A 30 -5.20 19.58 5.70
CA ALA A 30 -5.15 21.03 5.63
C ALA A 30 -6.46 21.68 6.11
N TRP A 31 -7.60 21.10 5.74
CA TRP A 31 -8.91 21.56 6.22
C TRP A 31 -9.03 21.42 7.75
N LEU A 32 -8.62 20.28 8.33
CA LEU A 32 -8.59 20.10 9.79
C LEU A 32 -7.64 21.11 10.46
N ALA A 33 -6.50 21.41 9.86
CA ALA A 33 -5.56 22.39 10.40
C ALA A 33 -6.16 23.79 10.47
N VAL A 34 -6.86 24.23 9.41
CA VAL A 34 -7.46 25.57 9.34
C VAL A 34 -8.71 25.70 10.21
N THR A 35 -9.48 24.63 10.35
CA THR A 35 -10.73 24.61 11.14
C THR A 35 -10.52 24.28 12.62
N GLY A 36 -9.29 24.01 13.05
CA GLY A 36 -8.98 23.58 14.42
C GLY A 36 -9.41 22.13 14.73
N GLY A 37 -9.74 21.33 13.70
CA GLY A 37 -10.18 19.93 13.83
C GLY A 37 -9.08 18.92 14.19
N LEU A 38 -7.82 19.35 14.34
CA LEU A 38 -6.70 18.47 14.75
C LEU A 38 -6.61 18.24 16.27
N GLY A 39 -7.52 18.83 17.05
CA GLY A 39 -7.60 18.64 18.50
C GLY A 39 -6.49 19.34 19.30
N ALA A 40 -6.27 18.87 20.53
CA ALA A 40 -5.44 19.57 21.52
C ALA A 40 -3.93 19.61 21.18
N ARG A 41 -3.42 18.63 20.42
CA ARG A 41 -2.02 18.56 20.01
C ARG A 41 -1.94 18.51 18.47
N PRO A 42 -2.25 19.62 17.79
CA PRO A 42 -2.54 19.61 16.36
C PRO A 42 -1.35 19.16 15.51
N LEU A 43 -0.14 19.59 15.87
CA LEU A 43 1.07 19.19 15.15
C LEU A 43 1.37 17.70 15.31
N ASN A 44 1.19 17.15 16.51
CA ASN A 44 1.37 15.72 16.77
C ASN A 44 0.36 14.88 15.97
N GLU A 45 -0.89 15.29 15.93
CA GLU A 45 -1.92 14.63 15.10
C GLU A 45 -1.56 14.70 13.61
N ALA A 46 -1.11 15.86 13.12
CA ALA A 46 -0.66 15.99 11.73
C ALA A 46 0.52 15.08 11.39
N ILE A 47 1.48 14.91 12.31
CA ILE A 47 2.60 13.96 12.17
C ILE A 47 2.05 12.52 12.02
N HIS A 48 1.14 12.10 12.90
CA HIS A 48 0.56 10.75 12.84
C HIS A 48 -0.21 10.52 11.54
N GLN A 49 -1.03 11.47 11.11
CA GLN A 49 -1.81 11.34 9.88
C GLN A 49 -0.92 11.35 8.64
N ALA A 50 0.10 12.22 8.58
CA ALA A 50 1.05 12.19 7.47
C ALA A 50 1.77 10.83 7.36
N GLY A 51 2.16 10.26 8.51
CA GLY A 51 2.79 8.94 8.59
C GLY A 51 1.85 7.80 8.16
N SER A 52 0.62 7.76 8.70
CA SER A 52 -0.37 6.72 8.38
C SER A 52 -0.70 6.72 6.87
N TRP A 53 -0.93 7.90 6.28
CA TRP A 53 -1.17 8.03 4.85
C TRP A 53 0.05 7.65 4.00
N ALA A 54 1.27 7.94 4.44
CA ALA A 54 2.47 7.49 3.73
C ALA A 54 2.52 5.95 3.60
N VAL A 55 2.25 5.22 4.69
CA VAL A 55 2.26 3.75 4.69
C VAL A 55 1.08 3.19 3.87
N ARG A 56 -0.13 3.73 4.06
CA ARG A 56 -1.33 3.33 3.29
C ARG A 56 -1.09 3.48 1.78
N LEU A 57 -0.52 4.61 1.34
CA LEU A 57 -0.18 4.86 -0.06
C LEU A 57 0.95 3.95 -0.56
N LEU A 58 1.96 3.66 0.26
CA LEU A 58 3.01 2.72 -0.10
C LEU A 58 2.44 1.33 -0.38
N VAL A 59 1.59 0.82 0.52
CA VAL A 59 0.90 -0.48 0.35
C VAL A 59 -0.05 -0.44 -0.86
N ALA A 60 -0.80 0.65 -1.05
CA ALA A 60 -1.67 0.84 -2.23
C ALA A 60 -0.86 0.81 -3.55
N SER A 61 0.35 1.39 -3.57
CA SER A 61 1.23 1.35 -4.75
C SER A 61 1.63 -0.09 -5.11
N LEU A 62 1.79 -0.96 -4.11
CA LEU A 62 2.03 -2.38 -4.30
C LEU A 62 0.74 -3.09 -4.77
N ALA A 63 -0.44 -2.70 -4.31
CA ALA A 63 -1.71 -3.28 -4.75
C ALA A 63 -2.01 -3.09 -6.26
N VAL A 64 -1.44 -2.07 -6.91
CA VAL A 64 -1.67 -1.79 -8.34
C VAL A 64 -1.33 -2.97 -9.26
N THR A 65 -0.27 -3.73 -8.96
CA THR A 65 0.18 -4.83 -9.84
C THR A 65 -0.71 -6.07 -9.76
N PRO A 66 -1.12 -6.56 -8.57
CA PRO A 66 -2.18 -7.56 -8.46
C PRO A 66 -3.49 -7.10 -9.09
N ALA A 67 -3.95 -5.88 -8.78
CA ALA A 67 -5.23 -5.35 -9.26
C ALA A 67 -5.31 -5.32 -10.80
N ARG A 68 -4.26 -4.82 -11.49
CA ARG A 68 -4.28 -4.78 -12.96
C ARG A 68 -4.39 -6.16 -13.61
N ARG A 69 -3.89 -7.20 -12.94
CA ARG A 69 -3.90 -8.59 -13.43
C ARG A 69 -5.26 -9.22 -13.19
N LEU A 70 -5.73 -9.19 -11.95
CA LEU A 70 -7.02 -9.76 -11.53
C LEU A 70 -8.19 -9.18 -12.33
N PHE A 71 -8.18 -7.87 -12.59
CA PHE A 71 -9.26 -7.19 -13.31
C PHE A 71 -8.97 -7.01 -14.80
N GLY A 72 -7.89 -7.57 -15.35
CA GLY A 72 -7.54 -7.43 -16.77
C GLY A 72 -7.45 -5.96 -17.23
N ALA A 73 -6.97 -5.07 -16.35
CA ALA A 73 -6.96 -3.62 -16.53
C ALA A 73 -5.51 -3.11 -16.66
N PRO A 74 -4.80 -3.39 -17.77
CA PRO A 74 -3.36 -3.12 -17.88
C PRO A 74 -3.02 -1.63 -17.72
N LYS A 75 -3.94 -0.72 -18.09
CA LYS A 75 -3.77 0.73 -17.94
C LYS A 75 -3.67 1.19 -16.48
N LEU A 76 -4.12 0.39 -15.51
CA LEU A 76 -3.99 0.71 -14.09
C LEU A 76 -2.53 0.85 -13.66
N ILE A 77 -1.58 0.23 -14.38
CA ILE A 77 -0.15 0.39 -14.11
C ILE A 77 0.32 1.85 -14.19
N LEU A 78 -0.39 2.71 -14.95
CA LEU A 78 -0.08 4.13 -15.09
C LEU A 78 -0.28 4.91 -13.78
N ALA A 79 -1.13 4.40 -12.87
CA ALA A 79 -1.36 5.00 -11.55
C ALA A 79 -0.21 4.73 -10.58
N ARG A 80 0.54 3.63 -10.74
CA ARG A 80 1.52 3.14 -9.76
C ARG A 80 2.55 4.20 -9.37
N ARG A 81 3.08 4.92 -10.36
CA ARG A 81 4.08 5.97 -10.11
C ARG A 81 3.50 7.14 -9.31
N ILE A 82 2.27 7.56 -9.60
CA ILE A 82 1.61 8.66 -8.89
C ILE A 82 1.42 8.27 -7.42
N VAL A 83 0.91 7.06 -7.17
CA VAL A 83 0.70 6.56 -5.80
C VAL A 83 2.03 6.40 -5.04
N GLY A 84 3.07 5.86 -5.68
CA GLY A 84 4.38 5.69 -5.04
C GLY A 84 5.09 7.02 -4.74
N VAL A 85 5.03 8.00 -5.65
CA VAL A 85 5.59 9.34 -5.40
C VAL A 85 4.79 10.07 -4.32
N ALA A 86 3.47 9.90 -4.28
CA ALA A 86 2.65 10.43 -3.19
C ALA A 86 3.07 9.81 -1.85
N ALA A 87 3.26 8.48 -1.76
CA ALA A 87 3.75 7.84 -0.54
C ALA A 87 5.05 8.49 -0.01
N PHE A 88 6.00 8.78 -0.90
CA PHE A 88 7.21 9.54 -0.54
C PHE A 88 6.90 10.97 -0.09
N ALA A 89 6.02 11.71 -0.79
CA ALA A 89 5.67 13.08 -0.41
C ALA A 89 5.04 13.15 0.99
N TYR A 90 4.17 12.21 1.35
CA TYR A 90 3.60 12.12 2.69
C TYR A 90 4.67 11.71 3.73
N ALA A 91 5.60 10.81 3.39
CA ALA A 91 6.71 10.45 4.28
C ALA A 91 7.67 11.63 4.52
N ALA A 92 7.94 12.43 3.48
CA ALA A 92 8.73 13.66 3.60
C ALA A 92 8.00 14.73 4.42
N LEU A 93 6.69 14.89 4.21
CA LEU A 93 5.84 15.75 5.04
C LEU A 93 5.88 15.31 6.50
N HIS A 94 5.78 14.00 6.77
CA HIS A 94 5.87 13.43 8.11
C HIS A 94 7.19 13.81 8.80
N LEU A 95 8.34 13.63 8.14
CA LEU A 95 9.62 14.08 8.69
C LEU A 95 9.67 15.60 8.87
N GLY A 96 9.16 16.37 7.90
CA GLY A 96 9.12 17.84 7.98
C GLY A 96 8.29 18.35 9.16
N LEU A 97 7.15 17.73 9.43
CA LEU A 97 6.31 18.05 10.60
C LEU A 97 7.00 17.67 11.91
N TYR A 98 7.73 16.55 11.96
CA TYR A 98 8.53 16.18 13.13
C TYR A 98 9.69 17.17 13.37
N VAL A 99 10.37 17.61 12.31
CA VAL A 99 11.40 18.67 12.40
C VAL A 99 10.80 19.98 12.91
N ALA A 100 9.59 20.33 12.46
CA ALA A 100 8.86 21.50 12.96
C ALA A 100 8.49 21.35 14.45
N ASP A 101 8.10 20.15 14.88
CA ASP A 101 7.80 19.84 16.30
C ASP A 101 9.05 19.95 17.18
N GLN A 102 10.22 19.63 16.63
CA GLN A 102 11.52 19.87 17.26
C GLN A 102 12.02 21.32 17.10
N LYS A 103 11.15 22.27 16.74
CA LYS A 103 11.47 23.71 16.60
C LYS A 103 12.62 23.98 15.62
N LEU A 104 12.75 23.14 14.59
CA LEU A 104 13.82 23.20 13.58
C LEU A 104 15.24 22.95 14.13
N ASP A 105 15.38 22.37 15.33
CA ASP A 105 16.68 21.95 15.87
C ASP A 105 17.13 20.64 15.21
N LEU A 106 17.90 20.76 14.13
CA LEU A 106 18.37 19.63 13.33
C LEU A 106 19.36 18.72 14.10
N VAL A 107 20.11 19.27 15.06
CA VAL A 107 21.04 18.49 15.88
C VAL A 107 20.25 17.59 16.81
N LYS A 108 19.22 18.13 17.46
CA LYS A 108 18.31 17.36 18.29
C LYS A 108 17.57 16.29 17.49
N VAL A 109 17.03 16.65 16.32
CA VAL A 109 16.36 15.68 15.42
C VAL A 109 17.29 14.52 15.07
N ALA A 110 18.52 14.81 14.64
CA ALA A 110 19.49 13.78 14.29
C ALA A 110 19.84 12.90 15.50
N SER A 111 20.03 13.50 16.67
CA SER A 111 20.29 12.79 17.93
C SER A 111 19.16 11.84 18.30
N GLU A 112 17.90 12.31 18.27
CA GLU A 112 16.75 11.46 18.57
C GLU A 112 16.60 10.31 17.57
N ILE A 113 16.80 10.57 16.26
CA ILE A 113 16.77 9.54 15.22
C ILE A 113 17.84 8.46 15.46
N ALA A 114 19.03 8.85 15.90
CA ALA A 114 20.12 7.93 16.17
C ALA A 114 19.91 7.12 17.46
N GLN A 115 19.30 7.73 18.48
CA GLN A 115 19.13 7.11 19.80
C GLN A 115 17.88 6.23 19.92
N ARG A 116 16.88 6.43 19.05
CA ARG A 116 15.61 5.69 19.11
C ARG A 116 15.47 4.77 17.90
N ILE A 117 15.59 3.47 18.13
CA ILE A 117 15.60 2.45 17.07
C ILE A 117 14.40 2.54 16.11
N TYR A 118 13.19 2.82 16.61
CA TYR A 118 12.01 2.97 15.75
C TYR A 118 12.15 4.18 14.80
N LEU A 119 12.75 5.29 15.24
CA LEU A 119 13.04 6.45 14.38
C LEU A 119 14.12 6.12 13.36
N THR A 120 15.17 5.39 13.75
CA THR A 120 16.20 4.91 12.82
C THR A 120 15.58 4.06 11.70
N ILE A 121 14.70 3.11 12.04
CA ILE A 121 14.00 2.26 11.05
C ILE A 121 13.17 3.11 10.09
N GLY A 122 12.41 4.08 10.61
CA GLY A 122 11.62 5.00 9.80
C GLY A 122 12.48 5.85 8.87
N PHE A 123 13.61 6.35 9.37
CA PHE A 123 14.56 7.14 8.59
C PHE A 123 15.22 6.32 7.46
N VAL A 124 15.62 5.08 7.73
CA VAL A 124 16.15 4.17 6.70
C VAL A 124 15.09 3.89 5.62
N ALA A 125 13.83 3.66 6.01
CA ALA A 125 12.74 3.50 5.05
C ALA A 125 12.55 4.77 4.19
N LEU A 126 12.64 5.96 4.80
CA LEU A 126 12.55 7.24 4.09
C LEU A 126 13.71 7.45 3.11
N LEU A 127 14.95 7.09 3.48
CA LEU A 127 16.09 7.16 2.55
C LEU A 127 15.87 6.23 1.34
N GLY A 128 15.36 5.02 1.59
CA GLY A 128 14.96 4.10 0.53
C GLY A 128 13.87 4.69 -0.38
N LEU A 129 12.81 5.27 0.20
CA LEU A 129 11.75 5.94 -0.57
C LEU A 129 12.29 7.13 -1.38
N THR A 130 13.21 7.91 -0.80
CA THR A 130 13.88 9.01 -1.49
C THR A 130 14.60 8.51 -2.73
N ALA A 131 15.37 7.43 -2.62
CA ALA A 131 16.06 6.83 -3.75
C ALA A 131 15.09 6.38 -4.86
N LEU A 132 13.95 5.77 -4.50
CA LEU A 132 12.92 5.39 -5.47
C LEU A 132 12.23 6.60 -6.11
N ALA A 133 11.95 7.64 -5.34
CA ALA A 133 11.29 8.86 -5.82
C ALA A 133 12.18 9.62 -6.81
N VAL A 134 13.46 9.83 -6.48
CA VAL A 134 14.42 10.52 -7.37
C VAL A 134 14.64 9.74 -8.66
N THR A 135 14.61 8.40 -8.60
CA THR A 135 14.74 7.52 -9.78
C THR A 135 13.42 7.22 -10.48
N SER A 136 12.31 7.87 -10.09
CA SER A 136 11.01 7.72 -10.74
C SER A 136 10.82 8.64 -11.96
N THR A 137 11.78 9.49 -12.33
CA THR A 137 11.65 10.38 -13.50
C THR A 137 11.87 9.67 -14.84
N ASP A 138 11.26 10.15 -15.92
CA ASP A 138 11.43 9.57 -17.26
C ASP A 138 12.91 9.60 -17.70
N GLY A 139 13.65 10.65 -17.30
CA GLY A 139 15.09 10.75 -17.53
C GLY A 139 15.88 9.67 -16.80
N MET A 140 15.58 9.41 -15.52
CA MET A 140 16.27 8.39 -14.75
C MET A 140 15.93 6.96 -15.20
N VAL A 141 14.69 6.71 -15.63
CA VAL A 141 14.34 5.41 -16.24
C VAL A 141 15.15 5.16 -17.51
N ARG A 142 15.34 6.18 -18.35
CA ARG A 142 16.19 6.09 -19.55
C ARG A 142 17.67 5.91 -19.19
N ARG A 143 18.17 6.66 -18.22
CA ARG A 143 19.59 6.64 -17.79
C ARG A 143 20.02 5.32 -17.17
N LEU A 144 19.20 4.76 -16.27
CA LEU A 144 19.51 3.51 -15.59
C LEU A 144 19.28 2.29 -16.49
N GLY A 145 18.36 2.42 -17.46
CA GLY A 145 17.87 1.31 -18.26
C GLY A 145 16.88 0.43 -17.48
N GLY A 146 16.05 -0.31 -18.22
CA GLY A 146 14.96 -1.12 -17.66
C GLY A 146 15.39 -2.08 -16.55
N PRO A 147 16.42 -2.94 -16.76
CA PRO A 147 16.81 -3.95 -15.77
C PRO A 147 17.32 -3.37 -14.44
N ARG A 148 18.22 -2.38 -14.48
CA ARG A 148 18.78 -1.76 -13.26
C ARG A 148 17.73 -0.95 -12.51
N TRP A 149 16.89 -0.22 -13.25
CA TRP A 149 15.77 0.52 -12.66
C TRP A 149 14.79 -0.42 -11.95
N GLN A 150 14.45 -1.55 -12.57
CA GLN A 150 13.60 -2.57 -11.95
C GLN A 150 14.27 -3.19 -10.71
N ALA A 151 15.58 -3.48 -10.77
CA ALA A 151 16.32 -4.01 -9.63
C ALA A 151 16.27 -3.05 -8.43
N LEU A 152 16.51 -1.75 -8.67
CA LEU A 152 16.39 -0.72 -7.64
C LEU A 152 14.96 -0.65 -7.08
N HIS A 153 13.94 -0.66 -7.95
CA HIS A 153 12.53 -0.56 -7.51
C HIS A 153 11.99 -1.81 -6.83
N ARG A 154 12.72 -2.93 -6.83
CA ARG A 154 12.41 -4.07 -5.95
C ARG A 154 12.66 -3.75 -4.47
N LEU A 155 13.46 -2.73 -4.15
CA LEU A 155 13.62 -2.24 -2.78
C LEU A 155 12.30 -1.75 -2.16
N ALA A 156 11.27 -1.47 -2.96
CA ALA A 156 9.95 -1.14 -2.45
C ALA A 156 9.38 -2.22 -1.50
N TYR A 157 9.76 -3.50 -1.65
CA TYR A 157 9.32 -4.57 -0.76
C TYR A 157 9.94 -4.49 0.64
N PRO A 158 11.28 -4.49 0.81
CA PRO A 158 11.86 -4.30 2.14
C PRO A 158 11.54 -2.92 2.72
N ILE A 159 11.44 -1.86 1.91
CA ILE A 159 11.02 -0.53 2.38
C ILE A 159 9.61 -0.57 2.98
N ALA A 160 8.66 -1.26 2.34
CA ALA A 160 7.32 -1.43 2.90
C ALA A 160 7.32 -2.21 4.21
N GLY A 161 8.17 -3.24 4.32
CA GLY A 161 8.36 -3.97 5.58
C GLY A 161 8.89 -3.07 6.71
N LEU A 162 9.92 -2.27 6.43
CA LEU A 162 10.49 -1.31 7.40
C LEU A 162 9.47 -0.23 7.78
N ALA A 163 8.70 0.29 6.83
CA ALA A 163 7.69 1.32 7.08
C ALA A 163 6.54 0.79 7.98
N VAL A 164 6.08 -0.44 7.73
CA VAL A 164 5.08 -1.10 8.59
C VAL A 164 5.65 -1.39 9.97
N LEU A 165 6.90 -1.86 10.07
CA LEU A 165 7.55 -2.10 11.36
C LEU A 165 7.70 -0.81 12.16
N HIS A 166 8.14 0.28 11.52
CA HIS A 166 8.19 1.61 12.13
C HIS A 166 6.81 2.03 12.66
N PHE A 167 5.76 1.86 11.86
CA PHE A 167 4.39 2.20 12.26
C PHE A 167 3.92 1.36 13.46
N LEU A 168 4.22 0.06 13.46
CA LEU A 168 3.87 -0.84 14.56
C LEU A 168 4.59 -0.44 15.87
N MET A 169 5.90 -0.16 15.81
CA MET A 169 6.69 0.26 16.97
C MET A 169 6.29 1.64 17.53
N GLN A 170 5.81 2.54 16.68
CA GLN A 170 5.36 3.88 17.09
C GLN A 170 4.03 3.83 17.85
N THR A 171 3.21 2.82 17.57
CA THR A 171 1.85 2.69 18.10
C THR A 171 1.86 2.00 19.46
N LYS A 172 1.37 2.68 20.50
CA LYS A 172 1.55 2.22 21.90
C LYS A 172 0.37 1.43 22.48
N LEU A 173 -0.87 1.83 22.20
CA LEU A 173 -2.05 1.25 22.85
C LEU A 173 -2.89 0.41 21.88
N ASP A 174 -3.30 1.01 20.77
CA ASP A 174 -4.11 0.34 19.76
C ASP A 174 -3.31 0.12 18.47
N VAL A 175 -2.73 -1.07 18.33
CA VAL A 175 -1.96 -1.46 17.13
C VAL A 175 -2.84 -1.99 15.99
N SER A 176 -4.17 -1.88 16.10
CA SER A 176 -5.09 -2.49 15.14
C SER A 176 -4.81 -2.02 13.72
N GLU A 177 -4.61 -0.71 13.52
CA GLU A 177 -4.35 -0.19 12.18
C GLU A 177 -3.02 -0.69 11.60
N SER A 178 -1.94 -0.63 12.38
CA SER A 178 -0.60 -1.02 11.90
C SER A 178 -0.53 -2.53 11.62
N ILE A 179 -1.15 -3.36 12.45
CA ILE A 179 -1.30 -4.80 12.22
C ILE A 179 -2.17 -5.09 10.98
N MET A 180 -3.28 -4.36 10.80
CA MET A 180 -4.14 -4.52 9.62
C MET A 180 -3.38 -4.20 8.33
N VAL A 181 -2.61 -3.10 8.31
CA VAL A 181 -1.77 -2.73 7.17
C VAL A 181 -0.65 -3.75 6.94
N ALA A 182 -0.07 -4.32 8.02
CA ALA A 182 0.88 -5.42 7.93
C ALA A 182 0.25 -6.67 7.27
N GLY A 183 -0.98 -7.00 7.63
CA GLY A 183 -1.75 -8.09 7.02
C GLY A 183 -2.04 -7.87 5.53
N PHE A 184 -2.43 -6.66 5.14
CA PHE A 184 -2.58 -6.31 3.72
C PHE A 184 -1.25 -6.41 2.95
N LEU A 185 -0.15 -5.95 3.55
CA LEU A 185 1.18 -6.10 2.95
C LEU A 185 1.54 -7.59 2.81
N ALA A 186 1.32 -8.42 3.84
CA ALA A 186 1.56 -9.86 3.80
C ALA A 186 0.76 -10.52 2.67
N TRP A 187 -0.54 -10.23 2.56
CA TRP A 187 -1.38 -10.73 1.46
C TRP A 187 -0.81 -10.36 0.08
N LEU A 188 -0.37 -9.11 -0.10
CA LEU A 188 0.22 -8.63 -1.36
C LEU A 188 1.55 -9.31 -1.71
N LEU A 189 2.38 -9.62 -0.72
CA LEU A 189 3.64 -10.34 -0.91
C LEU A 189 3.38 -11.82 -1.21
N LEU A 190 2.46 -12.45 -0.49
CA LEU A 190 2.03 -13.82 -0.74
C LEU A 190 1.42 -13.99 -2.14
N TYR A 191 0.58 -13.05 -2.59
CA TYR A 191 0.06 -13.03 -3.96
C TYR A 191 1.19 -13.03 -5.00
N ARG A 192 2.25 -12.23 -4.78
CA ARG A 192 3.37 -12.15 -5.72
C ARG A 192 4.17 -13.43 -5.77
N LEU A 193 4.43 -14.03 -4.62
CA LEU A 193 5.13 -15.30 -4.51
C LEU A 193 4.32 -16.40 -5.21
N ALA A 194 3.04 -16.51 -4.88
CA ALA A 194 2.13 -17.48 -5.52
C ALA A 194 2.04 -17.27 -7.04
N TYR A 195 1.96 -16.02 -7.50
CA TYR A 195 1.96 -15.71 -8.93
C TYR A 195 3.29 -16.09 -9.62
N ALA A 196 4.43 -15.83 -8.96
CA ALA A 196 5.73 -16.16 -9.52
C ALA A 196 5.94 -17.67 -9.66
N LEU A 197 5.36 -18.47 -8.74
CA LEU A 197 5.47 -19.93 -8.73
C LEU A 197 4.44 -20.62 -9.62
N ALA A 198 3.20 -20.11 -9.66
CA ALA A 198 2.06 -20.83 -10.23
C ALA A 198 1.29 -20.06 -11.31
N GLY A 199 1.73 -18.85 -11.69
CA GLY A 199 1.09 -18.02 -12.70
C GLY A 199 -0.21 -17.37 -12.23
N ASP A 200 -1.20 -17.31 -13.12
CA ASP A 200 -2.50 -16.71 -12.79
C ASP A 200 -3.22 -17.49 -11.68
N LEU A 201 -3.70 -16.75 -10.68
CA LEU A 201 -4.35 -17.33 -9.50
C LEU A 201 -5.87 -17.32 -9.69
N GLY A 202 -6.46 -18.51 -9.67
CA GLY A 202 -7.92 -18.65 -9.64
C GLY A 202 -8.51 -18.18 -8.29
N PRO A 203 -9.84 -17.95 -8.22
CA PRO A 203 -10.51 -17.42 -7.04
C PRO A 203 -10.25 -18.21 -5.75
N TRP A 204 -10.14 -19.54 -5.82
CA TRP A 204 -9.91 -20.36 -4.62
C TRP A 204 -8.51 -20.19 -4.05
N ARG A 205 -7.50 -20.00 -4.91
CA ARG A 205 -6.15 -19.67 -4.45
C ARG A 205 -6.11 -18.27 -3.83
N LEU A 206 -6.88 -17.31 -4.35
CA LEU A 206 -7.01 -15.98 -3.74
C LEU A 206 -7.70 -16.03 -2.38
N ALA A 207 -8.75 -16.84 -2.23
CA ALA A 207 -9.43 -17.06 -0.96
C ALA A 207 -8.52 -17.76 0.07
N LEU A 208 -7.74 -18.75 -0.36
CA LEU A 208 -6.73 -19.40 0.48
C LEU A 208 -5.66 -18.39 0.95
N LEU A 209 -5.16 -17.55 0.05
CA LEU A 209 -4.21 -16.49 0.41
C LEU A 209 -4.82 -15.49 1.42
N ALA A 210 -6.12 -15.18 1.29
CA ALA A 210 -6.82 -14.33 2.25
C ALA A 210 -6.86 -14.97 3.64
N ALA A 211 -7.20 -16.26 3.72
CA ALA A 211 -7.20 -17.01 4.98
C ALA A 211 -5.79 -17.07 5.60
N VAL A 212 -4.76 -17.40 4.82
CA VAL A 212 -3.37 -17.45 5.29
C VAL A 212 -2.91 -16.08 5.81
N ALA A 213 -3.19 -15.00 5.07
CA ALA A 213 -2.83 -13.65 5.50
C ALA A 213 -3.59 -13.23 6.77
N ALA A 214 -4.88 -13.55 6.89
CA ALA A 214 -5.67 -13.27 8.08
C ALA A 214 -5.14 -14.02 9.30
N THR A 215 -4.84 -15.31 9.18
CA THR A 215 -4.23 -16.11 10.27
C THR A 215 -2.88 -15.54 10.67
N ALA A 216 -2.01 -15.20 9.71
CA ALA A 216 -0.73 -14.56 10.00
C ALA A 216 -0.91 -13.20 10.71
N THR A 217 -1.96 -12.46 10.36
CA THR A 217 -2.31 -11.18 11.01
C THR A 217 -2.72 -11.38 12.47
N ALA A 218 -3.61 -12.34 12.75
CA ALA A 218 -4.05 -12.65 14.12
C ALA A 218 -2.89 -13.15 14.99
N LEU A 219 -2.04 -14.04 14.46
CA LEU A 219 -0.84 -14.51 15.15
C LEU A 219 0.16 -13.37 15.39
N GLY A 220 0.32 -12.47 14.41
CA GLY A 220 1.16 -11.29 14.55
C GLY A 220 0.68 -10.33 15.63
N GLU A 221 -0.63 -10.08 15.71
CA GLU A 221 -1.25 -9.28 16.78
C GLU A 221 -1.00 -9.89 18.16
N ALA A 222 -1.28 -11.20 18.30
CA ALA A 222 -1.09 -11.92 19.55
C ALA A 222 0.38 -11.95 19.99
N ALA A 223 1.30 -12.19 19.06
CA ALA A 223 2.74 -12.15 19.34
C ALA A 223 3.20 -10.75 19.74
N TRP A 224 2.71 -9.71 19.08
CA TRP A 224 3.07 -8.33 19.40
C TRP A 224 2.65 -7.95 20.81
N TYR A 225 1.38 -8.16 21.16
CA TYR A 225 0.89 -7.88 22.51
C TYR A 225 1.57 -8.75 23.57
N GLY A 226 1.79 -10.03 23.29
CA GLY A 226 2.52 -10.92 24.19
C GLY A 226 3.94 -10.43 24.51
N VAL A 227 4.69 -9.99 23.49
CA VAL A 227 6.07 -9.51 23.67
C VAL A 227 6.13 -8.12 24.29
N THR A 228 5.24 -7.19 23.91
CA THR A 228 5.36 -5.78 24.30
C THR A 228 4.60 -5.42 25.58
N THR A 229 3.52 -6.14 25.88
CA THR A 229 2.63 -5.84 27.01
C THR A 229 2.46 -7.01 27.98
N GLY A 230 2.92 -8.22 27.61
CA GLY A 230 2.77 -9.42 28.44
C GLY A 230 1.34 -10.00 28.46
N VAL A 231 0.44 -9.49 27.61
CA VAL A 231 -0.94 -10.01 27.51
C VAL A 231 -0.93 -11.43 26.97
N ASP A 232 -1.76 -12.30 27.53
CA ASP A 232 -1.90 -13.68 27.08
C ASP A 232 -2.34 -13.75 25.61
N ALA A 233 -1.54 -14.43 24.78
CA ALA A 233 -1.80 -14.61 23.36
C ALA A 233 -3.16 -15.26 23.09
N THR A 234 -3.62 -16.16 23.95
CA THR A 234 -4.92 -16.84 23.80
C THR A 234 -6.09 -15.86 23.90
N LEU A 235 -6.00 -14.85 24.78
CA LEU A 235 -7.00 -13.79 24.91
C LEU A 235 -7.04 -12.92 23.65
N VAL A 236 -5.88 -12.57 23.10
CA VAL A 236 -5.81 -11.77 21.86
C VAL A 236 -6.35 -12.56 20.66
N LEU A 237 -6.08 -13.85 20.59
CA LEU A 237 -6.62 -14.74 19.56
C LEU A 237 -8.13 -14.94 19.71
N ALA A 238 -8.63 -15.16 20.92
CA ALA A 238 -10.07 -15.24 21.19
C ALA A 238 -10.76 -13.93 20.81
N ALA A 239 -10.15 -12.79 21.12
CA ALA A 239 -10.70 -11.50 20.78
C ALA A 239 -10.69 -11.19 19.28
N ASN A 240 -9.87 -11.87 18.47
CA ASN A 240 -9.94 -11.80 17.00
C ASN A 240 -11.18 -12.49 16.42
N LEU A 241 -11.83 -13.37 17.19
CA LEU A 241 -13.08 -14.04 16.82
C LEU A 241 -14.31 -13.30 17.36
N ASP A 242 -14.12 -12.41 18.33
CA ASP A 242 -15.19 -11.59 18.88
C ASP A 242 -15.44 -10.36 18.01
N VAL A 243 -16.68 -10.21 17.54
CA VAL A 243 -17.14 -9.10 16.70
C VAL A 243 -17.97 -8.07 17.45
N ALA A 244 -18.17 -8.25 18.76
CA ALA A 244 -19.03 -7.37 19.56
C ALA A 244 -18.55 -5.91 19.58
N PHE A 245 -17.23 -5.68 19.49
CA PHE A 245 -16.61 -4.36 19.49
C PHE A 245 -16.10 -3.91 18.11
N GLY A 246 -16.59 -4.55 17.05
CA GLY A 246 -16.17 -4.31 15.68
C GLY A 246 -15.15 -5.34 15.18
N LEU A 247 -14.78 -5.20 13.90
CA LEU A 247 -13.87 -6.14 13.26
C LEU A 247 -12.42 -5.86 13.64
N ARG A 248 -11.76 -6.89 14.16
CA ARG A 248 -10.31 -6.91 14.40
C ARG A 248 -9.49 -6.92 13.10
N PRO A 249 -8.19 -6.60 13.17
CA PRO A 249 -7.31 -6.54 12.00
C PRO A 249 -7.37 -7.79 11.10
N ALA A 250 -7.32 -8.99 11.69
CA ALA A 250 -7.37 -10.24 10.92
C ALA A 250 -8.69 -10.42 10.17
N ALA A 251 -9.81 -10.04 10.79
CA ALA A 251 -11.12 -10.11 10.16
C ALA A 251 -11.22 -9.14 8.97
N TRP A 252 -10.69 -7.92 9.08
CA TRP A 252 -10.60 -6.99 7.95
C TRP A 252 -9.75 -7.55 6.80
N VAL A 253 -8.59 -8.13 7.11
CA VAL A 253 -7.71 -8.77 6.11
C VAL A 253 -8.44 -9.91 5.40
N LEU A 254 -9.19 -10.73 6.14
CA LEU A 254 -9.99 -11.82 5.58
C LEU A 254 -11.11 -11.29 4.67
N VAL A 255 -11.93 -10.36 5.17
CA VAL A 255 -13.08 -9.81 4.45
C VAL A 255 -12.63 -9.15 3.15
N VAL A 256 -11.60 -8.30 3.19
CA VAL A 256 -11.07 -7.64 2.00
C VAL A 256 -10.47 -8.65 1.03
N GLY A 257 -9.68 -9.62 1.52
CA GLY A 257 -9.07 -10.65 0.69
C GLY A 257 -10.10 -11.56 -0.01
N LEU A 258 -11.15 -11.97 0.71
CA LEU A 258 -12.28 -12.72 0.14
C LEU A 258 -13.09 -11.87 -0.84
N GLY A 259 -13.29 -10.59 -0.54
CA GLY A 259 -13.91 -9.63 -1.46
C GLY A 259 -13.13 -9.51 -2.77
N VAL A 260 -11.80 -9.48 -2.72
CA VAL A 260 -10.95 -9.50 -3.93
C VAL A 260 -11.11 -10.82 -4.69
N ALA A 261 -11.15 -11.96 -4.01
CA ALA A 261 -11.35 -13.27 -4.63
C ALA A 261 -12.71 -13.35 -5.36
N LEU A 262 -13.78 -12.89 -4.69
CA LEU A 262 -15.13 -12.82 -5.25
C LEU A 262 -15.19 -11.87 -6.45
N ALA A 263 -14.64 -10.66 -6.32
CA ALA A 263 -14.60 -9.68 -7.41
C ALA A 263 -13.83 -10.22 -8.62
N ALA A 264 -12.72 -10.92 -8.41
CA ALA A 264 -11.97 -11.57 -9.49
C ALA A 264 -12.78 -12.68 -10.17
N ALA A 265 -13.53 -13.49 -9.40
CA ALA A 265 -14.41 -14.53 -9.94
C ALA A 265 -15.53 -13.94 -10.81
N LEU A 266 -16.24 -12.93 -10.29
CA LEU A 266 -17.31 -12.23 -11.00
C LEU A 266 -16.79 -11.58 -12.28
N TRP A 267 -15.64 -10.90 -12.21
CA TRP A 267 -15.03 -10.26 -13.37
C TRP A 267 -14.59 -11.26 -14.44
N GLY A 268 -14.04 -12.40 -14.02
CA GLY A 268 -13.72 -13.51 -14.91
C GLY A 268 -14.94 -14.01 -15.67
N GLY A 269 -16.06 -14.22 -14.96
CA GLY A 269 -17.34 -14.61 -15.56
C GLY A 269 -17.86 -13.59 -16.59
N VAL A 270 -17.85 -12.30 -16.24
CA VAL A 270 -18.25 -11.22 -17.16
C VAL A 270 -17.38 -11.20 -18.42
N ARG A 271 -16.07 -11.41 -18.29
CA ARG A 271 -15.15 -11.44 -19.43
C ARG A 271 -15.47 -12.60 -20.38
N THR A 272 -15.64 -13.81 -19.84
CA THR A 272 -16.00 -14.99 -20.64
C THR A 272 -17.35 -14.82 -21.34
N LEU A 273 -18.34 -14.22 -20.68
CA LEU A 273 -19.63 -13.91 -21.30
C LEU A 273 -19.51 -12.90 -22.44
N ARG A 274 -18.69 -11.85 -22.28
CA ARG A 274 -18.42 -10.87 -23.35
C ARG A 274 -17.70 -11.49 -24.55
N GLU A 275 -16.76 -12.39 -24.30
CA GLU A 275 -16.06 -13.13 -25.36
C GLU A 275 -17.00 -14.06 -26.13
N ARG A 276 -17.87 -14.79 -25.43
CA ARG A 276 -18.91 -15.63 -26.05
C ARG A 276 -19.89 -14.81 -26.89
N ARG A 277 -20.35 -13.65 -26.38
CA ARG A 277 -21.27 -12.74 -27.09
C ARG A 277 -20.66 -12.09 -28.33
N ARG A 278 -19.33 -11.91 -28.38
CA ARG A 278 -18.65 -11.37 -29.57
C ARG A 278 -18.60 -12.35 -30.74
N GLY A 279 -18.97 -13.62 -30.51
CA GLY A 279 -18.97 -14.68 -31.53
C GLY A 279 -17.57 -14.96 -32.09
N PRO A 280 -17.37 -16.07 -32.80
CA PRO A 280 -16.16 -16.26 -33.57
C PRO A 280 -16.18 -15.23 -34.70
N ALA A 281 -15.47 -14.11 -34.55
CA ALA A 281 -15.25 -13.17 -35.64
C ALA A 281 -14.70 -13.96 -36.84
N ARG A 282 -15.50 -14.00 -37.92
CA ARG A 282 -15.25 -14.64 -39.22
C ARG A 282 -13.76 -15.00 -39.40
N ARG A 283 -13.43 -16.28 -39.28
CA ARG A 283 -12.27 -16.86 -39.97
C ARG A 283 -12.51 -16.56 -41.45
N ARG A 284 -11.91 -15.47 -41.96
CA ARG A 284 -11.93 -15.15 -43.38
C ARG A 284 -11.42 -16.39 -44.11
N ALA A 285 -12.27 -16.94 -44.97
CA ALA A 285 -11.92 -18.03 -45.85
C ALA A 285 -10.64 -17.66 -46.63
N PRO A 286 -9.75 -18.62 -46.93
CA PRO A 286 -8.65 -18.36 -47.86
C PRO A 286 -9.28 -17.93 -49.18
N ALA A 287 -8.87 -16.76 -49.69
CA ALA A 287 -9.22 -16.33 -51.03
C ALA A 287 -8.70 -17.38 -52.01
N ARG A 288 -9.63 -18.13 -52.62
CA ARG A 288 -9.37 -18.87 -53.85
C ARG A 288 -9.65 -17.92 -55.01
N ALA A 289 -8.59 -17.53 -55.72
CA ALA A 289 -8.58 -17.22 -57.14
C ALA A 289 -7.11 -17.20 -57.58
#